data_AF-A0A7C1PEC0-F1
#
_entry.id   AF-A0A7C1PEC0-F1
#
_cell.length_a   1.000
_cell.length_b   1.000
_cell.length_c   1.000
_cell.angle_alpha   90.00
_cell.angle_beta   90.00
_cell.angle_gamma   90.00
#
_symmetry.space_group_name_H-M   'P 1'
#
loop_
_entity.id
_entity.type
_entity.pdbx_description
1 polymer ?
#
loop_
_entity_poly.entity_id
_entity_poly.type
_entity_poly.pdbx_seq_one_letter_code
_entity_poly.pdbx_strand_id
1 'polypeptide(L)'
;MKGRLSAWGIGTLFIISAATLWAVWSEGRTVPADSNQSGSPPELRAEANLQAAEKLGWFPGSPRPEIRPHFTVEHQADGTLILTIQQDNQPGLGGYWEKRFPVTGGQWYQFQMAYRAQGVAVERRCVLATV
;
A
#
# COMPACT_ATOMS: atom_id res chain seq x y z
N MET A 1 12.09 -73.23 -9.91
CA MET A 1 12.05 -72.40 -11.14
C MET A 1 11.03 -71.28 -10.87
N LYS A 2 11.42 -70.18 -10.22
CA LYS A 2 11.75 -68.86 -10.81
C LYS A 2 10.71 -68.39 -11.85
N GLY A 3 9.81 -67.50 -11.41
CA GLY A 3 8.77 -66.89 -12.24
C GLY A 3 8.33 -65.52 -11.70
N ARG A 4 9.00 -64.47 -12.22
CA ARG A 4 8.53 -63.09 -12.47
C ARG A 4 8.00 -62.22 -11.31
N LEU A 5 8.89 -61.31 -10.88
CA LEU A 5 8.60 -59.94 -10.47
C LEU A 5 7.99 -59.13 -11.63
N SER A 6 6.99 -58.28 -11.36
CA SER A 6 6.91 -56.91 -11.90
C SER A 6 5.66 -56.18 -11.42
N ALA A 7 5.83 -54.86 -11.19
CA ALA A 7 4.81 -53.80 -11.12
C ALA A 7 4.48 -53.25 -9.72
N TRP A 8 5.39 -52.43 -9.19
CA TRP A 8 5.03 -51.27 -8.38
C TRP A 8 5.61 -50.03 -9.06
N GLY A 9 4.77 -49.32 -9.78
CA GLY A 9 5.06 -47.99 -10.31
C GLY A 9 4.24 -46.98 -9.52
N ILE A 10 4.88 -46.27 -8.60
CA ILE A 10 4.54 -44.88 -8.27
C ILE A 10 5.87 -44.20 -8.00
N GLY A 11 6.35 -43.47 -9.01
CA GLY A 11 7.51 -42.62 -8.89
C GLY A 11 7.18 -41.41 -8.02
N THR A 12 7.93 -41.23 -6.95
CA THR A 12 8.21 -39.91 -6.39
C THR A 12 9.62 -39.97 -5.83
N LEU A 13 10.59 -39.75 -6.71
CA LEU A 13 11.99 -39.61 -6.36
C LEU A 13 12.25 -38.12 -6.12
N PHE A 14 12.18 -37.68 -4.87
CA PHE A 14 12.87 -36.46 -4.45
C PHE A 14 14.37 -36.80 -4.37
N ILE A 15 15.10 -36.48 -5.44
CA ILE A 15 16.56 -36.46 -5.39
C ILE A 15 16.94 -35.22 -4.56
N ILE A 16 17.23 -35.41 -3.28
CA ILE A 16 18.06 -34.47 -2.53
C ILE A 16 19.51 -34.83 -2.91
N SER A 17 20.05 -34.17 -3.92
CA SER A 17 21.48 -34.24 -4.22
C SER A 17 22.13 -32.93 -3.81
N ALA A 18 23.10 -33.07 -2.91
CA ALA A 18 23.86 -32.00 -2.30
C ALA A 18 24.93 -31.46 -3.26
N ALA A 19 25.23 -30.18 -3.05
CA ALA A 19 26.48 -29.49 -3.39
C ALA A 19 26.75 -29.16 -4.87
N THR A 20 26.39 -27.93 -5.24
CA THR A 20 27.42 -27.04 -5.80
C THR A 20 27.30 -25.70 -5.10
N LEU A 21 28.30 -25.43 -4.25
CA LEU A 21 28.53 -24.15 -3.59
C LEU A 21 28.48 -23.02 -4.63
N TRP A 22 27.59 -22.06 -4.41
CA TRP A 22 27.92 -20.66 -4.68
C TRP A 22 28.11 -20.03 -3.32
N ALA A 23 29.37 -19.79 -2.98
CA ALA A 23 29.75 -19.00 -1.84
C ALA A 23 29.14 -17.60 -2.01
N VAL A 24 27.97 -17.36 -1.41
CA VAL A 24 27.57 -16.01 -1.02
C VAL A 24 28.42 -15.67 0.19
N TRP A 25 29.58 -15.11 -0.14
CA TRP A 25 30.44 -14.32 0.72
C TRP A 25 29.60 -13.17 1.26
N SER A 26 28.97 -13.38 2.42
CA SER A 26 28.32 -12.32 3.18
C SER A 26 29.41 -11.56 3.92
N GLU A 27 30.10 -10.68 3.19
CA GLU A 27 30.97 -9.68 3.77
C GLU A 27 30.13 -8.84 4.73
N GLY A 28 30.55 -8.84 6.00
CA GLY A 28 29.83 -8.26 7.11
C GLY A 28 29.36 -6.83 6.82
N ARG A 29 28.07 -6.68 6.55
CA ARG A 29 27.35 -5.48 6.96
C ARG A 29 26.85 -5.74 8.37
N THR A 30 27.74 -5.60 9.35
CA THR A 30 27.29 -5.23 10.69
C THR A 30 26.61 -3.88 10.53
N VAL A 31 25.30 -3.89 10.31
CA VAL A 31 24.48 -2.71 10.56
C VAL A 31 24.69 -2.43 12.04
N PRO A 32 25.34 -1.33 12.44
CA PRO A 32 25.38 -0.99 13.85
C PRO A 32 23.92 -0.88 14.28
N ALA A 33 23.54 -1.71 15.24
CA ALA A 33 22.26 -1.59 15.92
C ALA A 33 22.26 -0.23 16.62
N ASP A 34 21.80 0.80 15.91
CA ASP A 34 21.39 2.05 16.50
C ASP A 34 20.11 1.77 17.29
N SER A 35 20.24 1.69 18.60
CA SER A 35 19.15 1.49 19.55
C SER A 35 18.12 2.63 19.54
N ASN A 36 18.30 3.66 18.72
CA ASN A 36 17.32 4.73 18.52
C ASN A 36 16.30 4.50 17.41
N GLN A 37 16.30 3.37 16.68
CA GLN A 37 15.19 3.02 15.79
C GLN A 37 14.00 2.43 16.56
N SER A 38 13.41 3.22 17.46
CA SER A 38 12.18 2.89 18.21
C SER A 38 10.91 3.06 17.37
N GLY A 39 11.01 2.84 16.05
CA GLY A 39 9.87 2.88 15.18
C GLY A 39 10.02 1.95 14.00
N SER A 40 8.98 1.17 13.72
CA SER A 40 8.84 0.43 12.47
C SER A 40 9.25 1.33 11.29
N PRO A 41 9.95 0.80 10.26
CA PRO A 41 10.30 1.55 9.07
C PRO A 41 9.14 2.45 8.58
N PRO A 42 9.40 3.72 8.22
CA PRO A 42 8.35 4.67 7.87
C PRO A 42 7.48 4.17 6.71
N GLU A 43 8.07 3.40 5.80
CA GLU A 43 7.36 2.76 4.68
C GLU A 43 6.31 1.76 5.15
N LEU A 44 6.65 0.87 6.09
CA LEU A 44 5.71 -0.12 6.64
C LEU A 44 4.55 0.56 7.38
N ARG A 45 4.81 1.70 8.04
CA ARG A 45 3.77 2.50 8.69
C ARG A 45 2.84 3.15 7.69
N ALA A 46 3.39 3.72 6.62
CA ALA A 46 2.61 4.33 5.55
C ALA A 46 1.71 3.30 4.85
N GLU A 47 2.24 2.12 4.53
CA GLU A 47 1.47 1.01 3.98
C GLU A 47 0.35 0.54 4.91
N ALA A 48 0.65 0.39 6.21
CA ALA A 48 -0.36 0.01 7.20
C ALA A 48 -1.49 1.03 7.30
N ASN A 49 -1.18 2.33 7.23
CA ASN A 49 -2.20 3.39 7.26
C ASN A 49 -3.03 3.43 5.98
N LEU A 50 -2.42 3.21 4.81
CA LEU A 50 -3.16 3.07 3.55
C LEU A 50 -4.13 1.89 3.62
N GLN A 51 -3.67 0.73 4.09
CA GLN A 51 -4.52 -0.44 4.29
C GLN A 51 -5.65 -0.18 5.30
N ALA A 52 -5.39 0.60 6.35
CA ALA A 52 -6.42 0.99 7.32
C ALA A 52 -7.48 1.90 6.68
N ALA A 53 -7.08 2.87 5.85
CA ALA A 53 -8.02 3.70 5.08
C ALA A 53 -8.85 2.87 4.09
N GLU A 54 -8.24 1.93 3.39
CA GLU A 54 -8.95 1.00 2.47
C GLU A 54 -9.99 0.16 3.20
N LYS A 55 -9.66 -0.37 4.39
CA LYS A 55 -10.62 -1.08 5.25
C LYS A 55 -11.80 -0.19 5.68
N LEU A 56 -11.58 1.12 5.77
CA LEU A 56 -12.61 2.13 6.06
C LEU A 56 -13.31 2.63 4.79
N GLY A 57 -13.01 2.05 3.63
CA GLY A 57 -13.64 2.30 2.33
C GLY A 57 -13.08 3.49 1.56
N TRP A 58 -11.94 4.04 1.97
CA TRP A 58 -11.27 5.13 1.28
C TRP A 58 -10.20 4.60 0.32
N PHE A 59 -10.27 5.00 -0.94
CA PHE A 59 -9.34 4.56 -1.97
C PHE A 59 -8.70 5.78 -2.69
N PRO A 60 -7.37 5.77 -2.91
CA PRO A 60 -6.72 6.81 -3.69
C PRO A 60 -6.87 6.53 -5.19
N GLY A 61 -7.18 7.57 -5.96
CA GLY A 61 -7.38 7.50 -7.41
C GLY A 61 -6.66 8.60 -8.17
N SER A 62 -6.38 8.34 -9.44
CA SER A 62 -5.84 9.31 -10.40
C SER A 62 -6.43 9.03 -11.78
N PRO A 63 -6.78 10.05 -12.60
CA PRO A 63 -7.31 9.83 -13.95
C PRO A 63 -6.36 9.02 -14.84
N ARG A 64 -5.03 9.18 -14.63
CA ARG A 64 -3.99 8.43 -15.35
C ARG A 64 -2.84 8.07 -14.41
N PRO A 65 -2.17 6.91 -14.59
CA PRO A 65 -1.07 6.50 -13.71
C PRO A 65 0.10 7.49 -13.69
N GLU A 66 0.44 8.11 -14.82
CA GLU A 66 1.59 9.01 -14.97
C GLU A 66 1.44 10.35 -14.25
N ILE A 67 0.20 10.76 -13.92
CA ILE A 67 -0.08 11.99 -13.16
C ILE A 67 -0.43 11.69 -11.69
N ARG A 68 -0.22 10.45 -11.24
CA ARG A 68 -0.62 10.03 -9.89
C ARG A 68 0.25 10.75 -8.83
N PRO A 69 -0.36 11.49 -7.88
CA PRO A 69 0.37 12.13 -6.79
C PRO A 69 0.73 11.12 -5.69
N HIS A 70 1.49 11.59 -4.70
CA HIS A 70 1.76 10.83 -3.48
C HIS A 70 0.55 10.90 -2.54
N PHE A 71 0.13 9.75 -2.04
CA PHE A 71 -0.98 9.62 -1.11
C PHE A 71 -0.47 9.12 0.23
N THR A 72 -0.85 9.81 1.30
CA THR A 72 -0.55 9.39 2.66
C THR A 72 -1.78 9.48 3.54
N VAL A 73 -1.77 8.67 4.59
CA VAL A 73 -2.85 8.61 5.58
C VAL A 73 -2.22 8.75 6.95
N GLU A 74 -2.78 9.64 7.76
CA GLU A 74 -2.42 9.80 9.16
C GLU A 74 -3.65 9.58 10.04
N HIS A 75 -3.43 8.93 11.17
CA HIS A 75 -4.45 8.70 12.18
C HIS A 75 -4.16 9.64 13.35
N GLN A 76 -5.11 10.53 13.63
CA GLN A 76 -5.05 11.34 14.84
C GLN A 76 -5.50 10.53 16.05
N ALA A 77 -5.06 10.94 17.25
CA ALA A 77 -5.39 10.25 18.50
C ALA A 77 -6.90 10.25 18.82
N ASP A 78 -7.66 11.18 18.23
CA ASP A 78 -9.12 11.28 18.34
C ASP A 78 -9.87 10.34 17.38
N GLY A 79 -9.16 9.58 16.54
CA GLY A 79 -9.73 8.70 15.53
C GLY A 79 -10.01 9.38 14.18
N THR A 80 -9.69 10.66 14.03
CA THR A 80 -9.81 11.37 12.75
C THR A 80 -8.76 10.88 11.76
N LEU A 81 -9.19 10.56 10.53
CA LEU A 81 -8.29 10.28 9.41
C LEU A 81 -7.93 11.57 8.69
N ILE A 82 -6.64 11.79 8.48
CA ILE A 82 -6.14 12.80 7.55
C ILE A 82 -5.75 12.08 6.26
N LEU A 83 -6.44 12.40 5.17
CA LEU A 83 -6.20 11.86 3.84
C LEU A 83 -5.46 12.92 3.02
N THR A 84 -4.17 12.71 2.78
CA THR A 84 -3.31 13.71 2.14
C THR A 84 -3.08 13.37 0.67
N ILE A 85 -3.11 14.41 -0.16
CA ILE A 85 -2.64 14.37 -1.54
C ILE A 85 -1.46 15.32 -1.62
N GLN A 86 -0.28 14.77 -1.88
CA GLN A 86 0.95 15.54 -2.00
C GLN A 86 1.43 15.51 -3.46
N GLN A 87 1.61 16.70 -4.01
CA GLN A 87 2.20 16.88 -5.34
C GLN A 87 3.64 17.34 -5.17
N ASP A 88 4.53 16.82 -6.01
CA ASP A 88 5.88 17.32 -6.14
C ASP A 88 5.92 18.56 -7.05
N ASN A 89 7.11 19.08 -7.33
CA ASN A 89 7.31 20.19 -8.27
C ASN A 89 7.02 19.83 -9.76
N GLN A 90 6.52 18.62 -10.03
CA GLN A 90 6.15 18.22 -11.38
C GLN A 90 4.76 18.77 -11.74
N PRO A 91 4.64 19.54 -12.83
CA PRO A 91 3.35 20.08 -13.22
C PRO A 91 2.40 18.95 -13.64
N GLY A 92 1.11 19.13 -13.34
CA GLY A 92 0.05 18.28 -13.87
C GLY A 92 -0.23 17.00 -13.08
N LEU A 93 0.43 16.77 -11.94
CA LEU A 93 -0.01 15.73 -11.00
C LEU A 93 -1.46 16.01 -10.57
N GLY A 94 -2.26 14.97 -10.36
CA GLY A 94 -3.66 15.14 -10.00
C GLY A 94 -4.25 13.83 -9.52
N GLY A 95 -4.96 13.89 -8.40
CA GLY A 95 -5.56 12.72 -7.78
C GLY A 95 -6.71 13.09 -6.89
N TYR A 96 -7.38 12.07 -6.38
CA TYR A 96 -8.52 12.21 -5.50
C TYR A 96 -8.55 11.04 -4.50
N TRP A 97 -9.26 11.25 -3.40
CA TRP A 97 -9.71 10.18 -2.52
C TRP A 97 -11.18 9.89 -2.82
N GLU A 98 -11.54 8.63 -2.98
CA GLU A 98 -12.93 8.20 -3.18
C GLU A 98 -13.40 7.29 -2.04
N LYS A 99 -14.68 7.43 -1.68
CA LYS A 99 -15.38 6.48 -0.80
C LYS A 99 -16.80 6.30 -1.30
N ARG A 100 -17.23 5.04 -1.37
CA ARG A 100 -18.57 4.67 -1.84
C ARG A 100 -19.49 4.44 -0.65
N PHE A 101 -20.67 5.02 -0.70
CA PHE A 101 -21.71 4.85 0.31
C PHE A 101 -22.95 4.24 -0.35
N PRO A 102 -23.56 3.20 0.22
CA PRO A 102 -24.88 2.75 -0.24
C PRO A 102 -25.90 3.84 0.06
N VAL A 103 -26.69 4.20 -0.95
CA VAL A 103 -27.78 5.19 -0.82
C VAL A 103 -29.12 4.54 -1.08
N THR A 104 -30.13 4.94 -0.32
CA THR A 104 -31.52 4.50 -0.50
C THR A 104 -32.31 5.61 -1.16
N GLY A 105 -33.02 5.29 -2.24
CA GLY A 105 -33.87 6.26 -2.93
C GLY A 105 -34.94 6.87 -2.02
N GLY A 106 -35.25 8.16 -2.22
CA GLY A 106 -36.21 8.91 -1.41
C GLY A 106 -35.67 9.44 -0.08
N GLN A 107 -34.38 9.25 0.20
CA GLN A 107 -33.69 9.83 1.36
C GLN A 107 -32.83 11.02 0.94
N TRP A 108 -32.58 11.93 1.90
CA TRP A 108 -31.68 13.07 1.73
C TRP A 108 -30.36 12.80 2.45
N TYR A 109 -29.25 13.09 1.79
CA TYR A 109 -27.91 12.89 2.32
C TYR A 109 -27.13 14.20 2.26
N GLN A 110 -26.38 14.49 3.31
CA GLN A 110 -25.47 15.62 3.37
C GLN A 110 -24.04 15.10 3.55
N PHE A 111 -23.15 15.56 2.69
CA PHE A 111 -21.72 15.26 2.76
C PHE A 111 -20.98 16.54 3.11
N GLN A 112 -20.11 16.47 4.11
CA GLN A 112 -19.26 17.58 4.53
C GLN A 112 -17.82 17.08 4.67
N MET A 113 -16.89 17.89 4.19
CA MET A 113 -15.46 17.60 4.26
C MET A 113 -14.74 18.87 4.74
N ALA A 114 -13.90 18.71 5.76
CA ALA A 114 -12.93 19.73 6.14
C ALA A 114 -11.64 19.50 5.35
N TYR A 115 -11.00 20.59 4.91
CA TYR A 115 -9.72 20.52 4.20
C TYR A 115 -8.76 21.60 4.69
N ARG A 116 -7.47 21.33 4.47
CA ARG A 116 -6.37 22.28 4.59
C ARG A 116 -5.56 22.18 3.29
N ALA A 117 -5.24 23.32 2.69
CA ALA A 117 -4.40 23.39 1.50
C ALA A 117 -3.14 24.21 1.79
N GLN A 118 -2.00 23.81 1.22
CA GLN A 118 -0.73 24.53 1.31
C GLN A 118 -0.02 24.42 -0.04
N GLY A 119 0.55 25.52 -0.53
CA GLY A 119 1.23 25.53 -1.83
C GLY A 119 0.30 25.34 -3.03
N VAL A 120 -1.01 25.53 -2.86
CA VAL A 120 -2.01 25.39 -3.93
C VAL A 120 -2.29 26.75 -4.56
N ALA A 121 -2.11 26.87 -5.87
CA ALA A 121 -2.19 28.15 -6.59
C ALA A 121 -3.55 28.86 -6.44
N VAL A 122 -4.65 28.13 -6.58
CA VAL A 122 -6.01 28.64 -6.41
C VAL A 122 -6.88 27.59 -5.72
N GLU A 123 -6.96 27.65 -4.39
CA GLU A 123 -7.64 26.63 -3.57
C GLU A 123 -9.06 26.31 -4.07
N ARG A 124 -9.86 27.35 -4.36
CA ARG A 124 -11.25 27.21 -4.85
C ARG A 124 -11.40 26.44 -6.17
N ARG A 125 -10.32 26.28 -6.95
CA ARG A 125 -10.31 25.58 -8.24
C ARG A 125 -9.55 24.26 -8.21
N CYS A 126 -8.70 24.08 -7.21
CA CYS A 126 -7.84 22.91 -7.09
C CYS A 126 -8.32 21.93 -6.01
N VAL A 127 -9.10 22.41 -5.03
CA VAL A 127 -9.72 21.58 -4.00
C VAL A 127 -11.21 21.48 -4.29
N LEU A 128 -11.66 20.26 -4.57
CA LEU A 128 -13.05 19.96 -4.89
C LEU A 128 -13.53 18.76 -4.07
N ALA A 129 -14.71 18.88 -3.47
CA ALA A 129 -15.46 17.77 -2.93
C ALA A 129 -16.74 17.61 -3.78
N THR A 130 -16.96 16.41 -4.31
CA THR A 130 -18.12 16.08 -5.14
C THR A 130 -18.67 14.72 -4.76
N VAL A 131 -19.96 14.50 -5.05
CA VAL A 131 -20.71 13.26 -4.82
C VAL A 131 -21.11 12.58 -6.11
#